data_AF-A0A2E0KNR0-F1
#
_entry.id   AF-A0A2E0KNR0-F1
#
_cell.length_a   1.000
_cell.length_b   1.000
_cell.length_c   1.000
_cell.angle_alpha   90.00
_cell.angle_beta   90.00
_cell.angle_gamma   90.00
#
_symmetry.space_group_name_H-M   'P 1'
#
loop_
_entity.id
_entity.type
_entity.pdbx_description
1 polymer ?
#
loop_
_entity_poly.entity_id
_entity_poly.type
_entity_poly.pdbx_seq_one_letter_code
_entity_poly.pdbx_strand_id
1 'polypeptide(L)' 'MLGFLKKNNMKSKFPEESKTIQTDIVLPADTNSLDTLFGGELMARMDKVASIAAIKHSENIVVTASVNNI' A
#
# COMPACT_ATOMS: atom_id res chain seq x y z
N MET A 1 36.51 -3.95 -10.41
CA MET A 1 35.13 -4.40 -10.69
C MET A 1 34.17 -3.37 -10.09
N LEU A 2 34.19 -2.14 -10.62
CA LEU A 2 33.22 -1.09 -10.27
C LEU A 2 32.03 -1.25 -11.23
N GLY A 3 30.98 -1.93 -10.77
CA GLY A 3 29.69 -1.89 -11.43
C GLY A 3 29.06 -0.53 -11.17
N PHE A 4 29.05 0.32 -12.21
CA PHE A 4 28.27 1.55 -12.26
C PHE A 4 26.83 1.23 -11.81
N LEU A 5 26.43 1.73 -10.63
CA LEU A 5 25.03 1.86 -10.27
C LEU A 5 24.40 2.78 -11.31
N LYS A 6 23.68 2.17 -12.26
CA LYS A 6 22.81 2.88 -13.20
C LYS A 6 21.80 3.63 -12.35
N LYS A 7 22.05 4.92 -12.12
CA LYS A 7 21.08 5.83 -11.54
C LYS A 7 19.90 5.85 -12.49
N ASN A 8 18.87 5.07 -12.20
CA ASN A 8 17.60 5.17 -12.90
C ASN A 8 17.13 6.60 -12.66
N ASN A 9 17.14 7.43 -13.71
CA ASN A 9 16.46 8.72 -13.69
C ASN A 9 14.97 8.40 -13.57
N MET A 10 14.47 8.24 -12.35
CA MET A 10 13.04 8.15 -12.12
C MET A 10 12.44 9.46 -12.60
N LYS A 11 11.67 9.38 -13.69
CA LYS A 11 10.85 10.50 -14.13
C LYS A 11 9.88 10.80 -13.00
N SER A 12 9.80 12.07 -12.59
CA SER A 12 8.81 12.49 -11.61
C SER A 12 7.42 12.10 -12.10
N LYS A 13 6.63 11.49 -11.22
CA LYS A 13 5.25 11.08 -11.48
C LYS A 13 4.30 11.91 -10.64
N PHE A 14 3.14 12.19 -11.18
CA PHE A 14 2.04 12.77 -10.43
C PHE A 14 1.40 11.71 -9.53
N PRO A 15 0.92 12.07 -8.32
CA PRO A 15 0.28 11.12 -7.41
C PRO A 15 -0.88 10.33 -8.03
N GLU A 16 -1.63 10.95 -8.94
CA GLU A 16 -2.76 10.31 -9.65
C GLU A 16 -2.33 9.09 -10.48
N GLU A 17 -1.10 9.06 -11.02
CA GLU A 17 -0.58 7.93 -11.80
C GLU A 17 -0.45 6.64 -10.96
N SER A 18 -0.31 6.80 -9.65
CA SER A 18 -0.21 5.70 -8.67
C SER A 18 -1.49 5.45 -7.88
N LYS A 19 -2.57 6.19 -8.14
CA LYS A 19 -3.84 6.02 -7.43
C LYS A 19 -4.33 4.59 -7.54
N THR A 20 -4.75 4.06 -6.40
CA THR A 20 -5.24 2.69 -6.27
C THR A 20 -6.48 2.73 -5.39
N ILE A 21 -7.56 2.10 -5.87
CA ILE A 21 -8.85 2.05 -5.19
C ILE A 21 -9.18 0.58 -4.99
N GLN A 22 -9.55 0.22 -3.77
CA GLN A 22 -10.09 -1.09 -3.43
C GLN A 22 -11.46 -0.89 -2.80
N THR A 23 -12.41 -1.73 -3.19
CA THR A 23 -13.78 -1.70 -2.69
C THR A 23 -14.13 -3.11 -2.27
N ASP A 24 -14.32 -3.28 -0.96
CA ASP A 24 -14.63 -4.58 -0.36
C ASP A 24 -15.94 -4.50 0.41
N ILE A 25 -16.62 -5.63 0.50
CA ILE A 25 -17.73 -5.83 1.43
C ILE A 25 -17.13 -6.20 2.79
N VAL A 26 -17.77 -5.76 3.88
CA VAL A 26 -17.47 -6.23 5.23
C VAL A 26 -18.32 -7.47 5.48
N LEU A 27 -17.67 -8.61 5.72
CA LEU A 27 -18.33 -9.88 6.04
C LEU A 27 -18.40 -10.09 7.56
N PRO A 28 -19.29 -10.96 8.07
CA PRO A 28 -19.37 -11.25 9.51
C PRO A 28 -18.06 -11.81 10.10
N ALA A 29 -17.20 -12.42 9.28
CA ALA A 29 -15.88 -12.89 9.73
C ALA A 29 -14.88 -11.74 9.96
N ASP A 30 -15.14 -10.57 9.37
CA ASP A 30 -14.29 -9.38 9.45
C ASP A 30 -14.65 -8.51 10.66
N THR A 31 -15.76 -8.81 11.35
CA THR A 31 -16.28 -8.01 12.45
C THR A 31 -15.82 -8.52 13.81
N ASN A 32 -15.76 -7.62 14.79
CA ASN A 32 -15.57 -7.98 16.20
C ASN A 32 -16.89 -8.32 16.89
N SER A 33 -16.85 -8.68 18.17
CA SER A 33 -18.03 -9.00 18.99
C SER A 33 -19.01 -7.84 19.21
N LEU A 34 -18.70 -6.65 18.69
CA LEU A 34 -19.56 -5.46 18.71
C LEU A 34 -20.18 -5.16 17.32
N ASP A 35 -20.10 -6.11 16.39
CA ASP A 35 -20.59 -5.98 15.00
C ASP A 35 -19.97 -4.80 14.23
N THR A 36 -18.73 -4.44 14.58
CA THR A 36 -17.95 -3.41 13.88
C THR A 36 -16.75 -4.04 13.20
N LEU A 37 -16.30 -3.47 12.06
CA LEU A 37 -15.12 -3.95 11.35
C LEU A 37 -13.92 -4.00 12.30
N PHE A 38 -13.27 -5.15 12.37
CA PHE A 38 -12.08 -5.33 13.17
C PHE A 38 -10.96 -4.43 12.65
N GLY A 39 -10.34 -3.65 13.54
CA GLY A 39 -9.31 -2.68 13.14
C GLY A 39 -8.11 -3.33 12.44
N GLY A 40 -7.74 -4.56 12.84
CA GLY A 40 -6.68 -5.32 12.16
C GLY A 40 -7.00 -5.65 10.69
N GLU A 41 -8.26 -5.95 10.40
CA GLU A 41 -8.71 -6.25 9.03
C GLU A 41 -8.70 -4.99 8.17
N LEU A 42 -9.15 -3.86 8.71
CA LEU A 42 -9.05 -2.56 8.05
C LEU A 42 -7.58 -2.23 7.72
N MET A 43 -6.67 -2.41 8.68
CA MET A 43 -5.24 -2.15 8.47
C MET A 43 -4.63 -3.06 7.42
N ALA A 44 -5.00 -4.34 7.38
CA ALA A 44 -4.54 -5.28 6.36
C ALA A 44 -4.99 -4.87 4.95
N ARG A 45 -6.23 -4.42 4.79
CA ARG A 45 -6.73 -3.88 3.51
C ARG A 45 -5.99 -2.60 3.10
N MET A 46 -5.74 -1.71 4.06
CA MET A 46 -5.00 -0.47 3.82
C MET A 46 -3.56 -0.72 3.37
N ASP A 47 -2.83 -1.63 4.05
CA ASP A 47 -1.44 -1.97 3.72
C ASP A 47 -1.33 -2.58 2.31
N LYS A 48 -2.31 -3.41 1.92
CA LYS A 48 -2.38 -3.97 0.55
C LYS A 48 -2.51 -2.88 -0.51
N VAL A 49 -3.44 -1.94 -0.34
CA VAL A 49 -3.65 -0.84 -1.29
C VAL A 49 -2.43 0.09 -1.34
N ALA A 50 -1.86 0.42 -0.18
CA ALA A 50 -0.68 1.27 -0.08
C ALA A 50 0.53 0.63 -0.79
N SER A 51 0.75 -0.67 -0.60
CA SER A 51 1.81 -1.42 -1.28
C SER A 51 1.66 -1.37 -2.80
N ILE A 52 0.45 -1.57 -3.32
CA ILE A 52 0.19 -1.47 -4.77
C ILE A 52 0.47 -0.06 -5.29
N ALA A 53 0.02 0.98 -4.58
CA ALA A 53 0.28 2.36 -4.95
C ALA A 53 1.79 2.68 -4.96
N ALA A 54 2.52 2.23 -3.94
CA ALA A 54 3.96 2.43 -3.82
C ALA A 54 4.74 1.70 -4.93
N ILE A 55 4.35 0.46 -5.29
CA ILE A 55 4.94 -0.29 -6.41
C ILE A 55 4.65 0.43 -7.74
N LYS A 56 3.41 0.88 -7.99
CA LYS A 56 3.05 1.63 -9.21
C LYS A 56 3.83 2.94 -9.35
N HIS A 57 4.03 3.65 -8.23
CA HIS A 57 4.76 4.91 -8.23
C HIS A 57 6.26 4.69 -8.45
N SER A 58 6.86 3.78 -7.67
CA SER A 58 8.31 3.56 -7.67
C SER A 58 8.82 2.64 -8.77
N GLU A 59 7.96 1.80 -9.36
CA GLU A 59 8.35 0.71 -10.28
C GLU A 59 9.40 -0.23 -9.68
N ASN A 60 9.41 -0.37 -8.35
CA ASN A 60 10.37 -1.18 -7.61
C ASN A 60 9.67 -2.03 -6.54
N ILE A 61 10.42 -2.98 -5.99
CA ILE A 61 10.01 -3.72 -4.79
C ILE A 61 10.04 -2.75 -3.61
N VAL A 62 8.97 -2.76 -2.82
CA VAL A 62 8.80 -1.91 -1.63
C VAL A 62 8.48 -2.76 -0.41
N VAL A 63 8.74 -2.18 0.75
CA VAL A 63 8.38 -2.75 2.05
C VAL A 63 7.73 -1.67 2.91
N THR A 64 6.78 -2.05 3.76
CA THR A 64 6.15 -1.12 4.70
C THR A 64 7.12 -0.83 5.84
N ALA A 65 7.66 0.39 5.86
CA ALA A 65 8.64 0.80 6.87
C ALA A 65 7.99 1.11 8.23
N SER A 66 6.84 1.77 8.20
CA SER A 66 6.07 2.16 9.38
C SER A 66 4.62 2.43 8.99
N VAL A 67 3.73 2.34 9.97
CA VAL A 67 2.35 2.82 9.87
C VAL A 67 2.20 3.94 10.91
N ASN A 68 1.72 5.10 10.47
CA ASN A 68 1.52 6.25 11.36
C ASN A 68 0.25 6.08 12.19
N ASN A 69 0.00 7.01 13.11
CA ASN A 69 -1.20 6.96 13.95
C ASN A 69 -2.47 6.98 13.08
N ILE A 70 -3.38 6.06 13.41
CA ILE A 70 -4.70 5.88 12.79
C ILE A 70 -5.77 6.41 13.74
#